data_AF-A0A2Z6MMX9-F1
#
_entry.id   AF-A0A2Z6MMX9-F1
#
_cell.length_a   1.000
_cell.length_b   1.000
_cell.length_c   1.000
_cell.angle_alpha   90.00
_cell.angle_beta   90.00
_cell.angle_gamma   90.00
#
_symmetry.space_group_name_H-M   'P 1'
#
loop_
_entity.id
_entity.type
_entity.pdbx_description
1 polymer ?
#
loop_
_entity_poly.entity_id
_entity_poly.type
_entity_poly.pdbx_seq_one_letter_code
_entity_poly.pdbx_strand_id
1 'polypeptide(L)'
;MSNIAAVVNSCDVLMGVHGAGLTNILFLPENAIFIQVVPCGGIQVEWLATNDFEQPSEDMNIKYLEYKITLEESTLKQQYPLDHMIIKDPSSIVKQGWETFKSVYFDKQNVKLDVNRFRPTLQKALELLRQ
;
A
#
# COMPACT_ATOMS: atom_id res chain seq x y z
N MET A 1 -7.22 23.33 2.48
CA MET A 1 -7.42 22.11 1.67
C MET A 1 -7.06 22.28 0.20
N SER A 2 -7.15 23.49 -0.40
CA SER A 2 -6.82 23.74 -1.83
C SER A 2 -5.39 23.37 -2.25
N ASN A 3 -4.42 23.37 -1.33
CA ASN A 3 -3.02 23.08 -1.66
C ASN A 3 -2.78 21.60 -2.01
N ILE A 4 -3.34 20.65 -1.24
CA ILE A 4 -3.08 19.21 -1.46
C ILE A 4 -3.68 18.72 -2.78
N ALA A 5 -4.93 19.11 -3.08
CA ALA A 5 -5.57 18.71 -4.33
C ALA A 5 -4.79 19.22 -5.56
N ALA A 6 -4.34 20.48 -5.54
CA ALA A 6 -3.54 21.04 -6.62
C ALA A 6 -2.17 20.35 -6.76
N VAL A 7 -1.52 20.02 -5.64
CA VAL A 7 -0.24 19.30 -5.66
C VAL A 7 -0.43 17.90 -6.23
N VAL A 8 -1.41 17.12 -5.75
CA VAL A 8 -1.65 15.76 -6.25
C VAL A 8 -2.07 15.77 -7.71
N ASN A 9 -2.89 16.73 -8.13
CA ASN A 9 -3.29 16.87 -9.53
C ASN A 9 -2.12 17.20 -10.47
N SER A 10 -1.03 17.75 -9.93
CA SER A 10 0.21 18.02 -10.69
C SER A 10 1.18 16.83 -10.76
N CYS A 11 0.88 15.71 -10.09
CA CYS A 11 1.76 14.53 -10.06
C CYS A 11 1.42 13.56 -11.20
N ASP A 12 2.45 13.15 -11.96
CA ASP A 12 2.33 12.03 -12.91
C ASP A 12 2.35 10.66 -12.20
N VAL A 13 2.98 10.61 -11.02
CA VAL A 13 3.09 9.42 -10.18
C VAL A 13 2.86 9.80 -8.73
N LEU A 14 1.97 9.09 -8.04
CA LEU A 14 1.80 9.16 -6.59
C LEU A 14 2.07 7.80 -5.98
N MET A 15 2.79 7.79 -4.86
CA MET A 15 3.10 6.57 -4.12
C MET A 15 2.62 6.71 -2.68
N GLY A 16 2.04 5.63 -2.13
CA GLY A 16 1.56 5.63 -0.76
C GLY A 16 1.55 4.26 -0.12
N VAL A 17 1.66 4.22 1.21
CA VAL A 17 1.52 3.00 2.00
C VAL A 17 0.05 2.79 2.35
N HIS A 18 -0.51 1.62 2.05
CA HIS A 18 -1.90 1.31 2.35
C HIS A 18 -2.17 1.48 3.86
N GLY A 19 -3.28 2.13 4.20
CA GLY A 19 -3.58 2.56 5.58
C GLY A 19 -3.17 4.01 5.92
N ALA A 20 -2.34 4.68 5.11
CA ALA A 20 -1.92 6.07 5.34
C ALA A 20 -2.95 7.14 4.87
N GLY A 21 -4.20 6.74 4.60
CA GLY A 21 -5.24 7.65 4.08
C GLY A 21 -5.00 8.06 2.62
N LEU A 22 -4.90 7.07 1.72
CA LEU A 22 -4.54 7.28 0.32
C LEU A 22 -5.69 7.79 -0.57
N THR A 23 -6.83 8.21 0.01
CA THR A 23 -7.99 8.74 -0.74
C THR A 23 -7.69 10.02 -1.52
N ASN A 24 -6.53 10.65 -1.31
CA ASN A 24 -6.06 11.76 -2.13
C ASN A 24 -5.84 11.37 -3.61
N ILE A 25 -5.78 10.08 -3.95
CA ILE A 25 -5.74 9.62 -5.35
C ILE A 25 -6.93 10.16 -6.19
N LEU A 26 -8.04 10.55 -5.54
CA LEU A 26 -9.19 11.20 -6.17
C LEU A 26 -8.85 12.49 -6.92
N PHE A 27 -7.70 13.10 -6.63
CA PHE A 27 -7.24 14.31 -7.29
C PHE A 27 -6.22 14.05 -8.41
N LEU A 28 -5.76 12.81 -8.61
CA LEU A 28 -4.86 12.49 -9.72
C LEU A 28 -5.56 12.67 -11.07
N PRO A 29 -4.84 13.16 -12.10
CA PRO A 29 -5.38 13.20 -13.44
C PRO A 29 -5.49 11.78 -14.02
N GLU A 30 -6.32 11.62 -15.06
CA GLU A 30 -6.37 10.37 -15.84
C GLU A 30 -4.98 10.01 -16.37
N ASN A 31 -4.72 8.70 -16.49
CA ASN A 31 -3.45 8.11 -16.90
C ASN A 31 -2.26 8.33 -15.96
N ALA A 32 -2.43 9.06 -14.85
CA ALA A 32 -1.45 9.08 -13.77
C ALA A 32 -1.21 7.67 -13.22
N ILE A 33 -0.06 7.48 -12.57
CA ILE A 33 0.30 6.18 -11.99
C ILE A 33 0.17 6.25 -10.48
N PHE A 34 -0.55 5.32 -9.89
CA PHE A 34 -0.62 5.15 -8.46
C PHE A 34 0.16 3.89 -8.04
N ILE A 35 1.17 4.07 -7.18
CA ILE A 35 1.96 2.97 -6.61
C ILE A 35 1.53 2.74 -5.17
N GLN A 36 0.88 1.61 -4.92
CA GLN A 36 0.47 1.21 -3.58
C GLN A 36 1.50 0.28 -2.96
N VAL A 37 2.09 0.70 -1.84
CA VAL A 37 2.88 -0.17 -0.97
C VAL A 37 1.95 -0.87 0.00
N VAL A 38 1.89 -2.20 -0.08
CA VAL A 38 0.97 -3.03 0.70
C VAL A 38 1.72 -3.62 1.91
N PRO A 39 1.33 -3.28 3.15
CA PRO A 39 1.94 -3.81 4.37
C PRO A 39 1.73 -5.32 4.52
N CYS A 40 2.47 -5.94 5.45
CA CYS A 40 2.17 -7.32 5.84
C CYS A 40 0.82 -7.39 6.58
N GLY A 41 0.17 -8.54 6.50
CA GLY A 41 -1.12 -8.82 7.15
C GLY A 41 -1.97 -9.88 6.44
N GLY A 42 -1.38 -10.59 5.48
CA GLY A 42 -1.97 -11.71 4.79
C GLY A 42 -3.11 -11.31 3.87
N ILE A 43 -3.93 -12.30 3.52
CA ILE A 43 -5.01 -12.18 2.52
C ILE A 43 -5.98 -11.04 2.84
N GLN A 44 -6.22 -10.73 4.13
CA GLN A 44 -7.14 -9.66 4.49
C GLN A 44 -6.61 -8.26 4.13
N VAL A 45 -5.31 -8.01 4.28
CA VAL A 45 -4.70 -6.74 3.84
C VAL A 45 -4.65 -6.66 2.32
N GLU A 46 -4.34 -7.76 1.64
CA GLU A 46 -4.33 -7.82 0.17
C GLU A 46 -5.73 -7.57 -0.41
N TRP A 47 -6.75 -8.19 0.18
CA TRP A 47 -8.14 -7.96 -0.22
C TRP A 47 -8.54 -6.49 -0.05
N LEU A 48 -8.17 -5.84 1.06
CA LEU A 48 -8.42 -4.42 1.27
C LEU A 48 -7.67 -3.56 0.25
N ALA A 49 -6.41 -3.87 -0.03
CA ALA A 49 -5.63 -3.16 -1.04
C ALA A 49 -6.31 -3.19 -2.42
N THR A 50 -6.78 -4.36 -2.85
CA THR A 50 -7.46 -4.52 -4.14
C THR A 50 -8.80 -3.76 -4.19
N ASN A 51 -9.65 -3.92 -3.18
CA ASN A 51 -11.01 -3.36 -3.21
C ASN A 51 -11.02 -1.85 -2.91
N ASP A 52 -10.08 -1.35 -2.10
CA ASP A 52 -10.04 0.07 -1.74
C ASP A 52 -9.33 0.93 -2.79
N PHE A 53 -8.38 0.36 -3.55
CA PHE A 53 -7.50 1.18 -4.40
C PHE A 53 -7.13 0.60 -5.76
N GLU A 54 -6.93 -0.72 -5.92
CA GLU A 54 -6.64 -1.29 -7.26
C GLU A 54 -7.84 -1.10 -8.20
N GLN A 55 -8.99 -1.68 -7.87
CA GLN A 55 -10.18 -1.60 -8.72
C GLN A 55 -10.68 -0.16 -8.88
N PRO A 56 -10.75 0.66 -7.81
CA PRO A 56 -11.12 2.07 -7.97
C PRO A 56 -10.13 2.88 -8.83
N SER A 57 -8.83 2.57 -8.81
CA SER A 57 -7.87 3.23 -9.69
C SER A 57 -8.15 2.91 -11.16
N GLU A 58 -8.46 1.64 -11.48
CA GLU A 58 -8.86 1.23 -12.83
C GLU A 58 -10.13 1.96 -13.30
N ASP A 59 -11.16 2.02 -12.45
CA ASP A 59 -12.42 2.73 -12.73
C ASP A 59 -12.22 4.23 -12.97
N MET A 60 -11.15 4.81 -12.40
CA MET A 60 -10.77 6.21 -12.54
C MET A 60 -9.78 6.48 -13.70
N ASN A 61 -9.45 5.47 -14.51
CA ASN A 61 -8.38 5.54 -15.53
C ASN A 61 -7.00 5.89 -14.95
N ILE A 62 -6.72 5.52 -13.71
CA ILE A 62 -5.39 5.63 -13.08
C ILE A 62 -4.67 4.30 -13.28
N LYS A 63 -3.42 4.35 -13.75
CA LYS A 63 -2.56 3.18 -13.91
C LYS A 63 -2.11 2.70 -12.53
N TYR A 64 -2.51 1.49 -12.13
CA TYR A 64 -2.19 0.95 -10.81
C TYR A 64 -0.91 0.09 -10.82
N LEU A 65 -0.06 0.25 -9.80
CA LEU A 65 1.06 -0.63 -9.50
C LEU A 65 1.05 -1.01 -8.02
N GLU A 66 1.21 -2.29 -7.74
CA GLU A 66 1.30 -2.80 -6.37
C GLU A 66 2.74 -3.18 -6.01
N TYR A 67 3.14 -2.89 -4.78
CA TYR A 67 4.34 -3.44 -4.17
C TYR A 67 4.04 -4.02 -2.78
N LYS A 68 3.97 -5.35 -2.70
CA LYS A 68 3.83 -6.07 -1.43
C LYS A 68 5.17 -6.16 -0.72
N ILE A 69 5.23 -5.59 0.48
CA ILE A 69 6.45 -5.64 1.29
C ILE A 69 6.66 -7.06 1.84
N THR A 70 7.91 -7.40 2.14
CA THR A 70 8.20 -8.60 2.94
C THR A 70 8.29 -8.28 4.41
N LEU A 71 8.31 -9.32 5.24
CA LEU A 71 8.59 -9.20 6.67
C LEU A 71 9.91 -8.46 6.95
N GLU A 72 10.90 -8.57 6.05
CA GLU A 72 12.19 -7.89 6.20
C GLU A 72 12.09 -6.36 6.12
N GLU A 73 11.09 -5.85 5.43
CA GLU A 73 10.79 -4.42 5.28
C GLU A 73 9.77 -3.93 6.31
N SER A 74 9.22 -4.82 7.14
CA SER A 74 8.21 -4.49 8.14
C SER A 74 8.79 -4.36 9.53
N THR A 75 8.26 -3.44 10.34
CA THR A 75 8.62 -3.39 11.77
C THR A 75 8.07 -4.56 12.59
N LEU A 76 7.16 -5.37 12.02
CA LEU A 76 6.60 -6.52 12.71
C LEU A 76 7.68 -7.52 13.15
N LYS A 77 8.77 -7.66 12.38
CA LYS A 77 9.88 -8.56 12.73
C LYS A 77 10.64 -8.16 14.00
N GLN A 78 10.61 -6.88 14.37
CA GLN A 78 11.19 -6.39 15.63
C GLN A 78 10.15 -6.33 16.76
N GLN A 79 8.87 -6.24 16.43
CA GLN A 79 7.79 -6.14 17.41
C GLN A 79 7.35 -7.51 17.94
N TYR A 80 7.45 -8.55 17.12
CA TYR A 80 6.97 -9.89 17.45
C TYR A 80 8.01 -10.95 17.12
N PRO A 81 8.10 -12.02 17.94
CA PRO A 81 8.83 -13.23 17.57
C PRO A 81 8.35 -13.80 16.22
N LEU A 82 9.26 -14.37 15.43
CA LEU A 82 8.95 -14.92 14.11
C LEU A 82 7.91 -16.06 14.15
N ASP A 83 7.77 -16.72 15.29
CA ASP A 83 6.78 -17.77 15.53
C ASP A 83 5.44 -17.26 16.05
N HIS A 84 5.31 -15.95 16.30
CA HIS A 84 4.08 -15.33 16.76
C HIS A 84 2.97 -15.39 15.70
N MET A 85 1.72 -15.54 16.13
CA MET A 85 0.56 -15.71 15.25
C MET A 85 0.32 -14.53 14.30
N ILE A 86 0.72 -13.31 14.68
CA ILE A 86 0.69 -12.13 13.82
C ILE A 86 1.53 -12.32 12.55
N ILE A 87 2.62 -13.08 12.64
CA ILE A 87 3.50 -13.36 11.50
C ILE A 87 3.08 -14.67 10.81
N LYS A 88 2.80 -15.72 11.57
CA LYS A 88 2.52 -17.06 11.04
C LYS A 88 1.11 -17.26 10.50
N ASP A 89 0.10 -16.66 11.14
CA ASP A 89 -1.30 -16.84 10.79
C ASP A 89 -2.08 -15.52 10.98
N PRO A 90 -1.90 -14.55 10.06
CA PRO A 90 -2.61 -13.28 10.12
C PRO A 90 -4.14 -13.42 10.17
N SER A 91 -4.70 -14.50 9.62
CA SER A 91 -6.14 -14.81 9.65
C SER A 91 -6.68 -15.00 11.06
N SER A 92 -5.85 -15.47 12.00
CA SER A 92 -6.21 -15.55 13.42
C SER A 92 -6.44 -14.18 14.05
N ILE A 93 -5.77 -13.14 13.57
CA ILE A 93 -5.92 -11.76 14.05
C ILE A 93 -7.21 -11.14 13.51
N VAL A 94 -7.58 -11.46 12.26
CA VAL A 94 -8.85 -11.05 11.66
C VAL A 94 -10.04 -11.52 12.51
N LYS A 95 -9.98 -12.75 13.03
CA LYS A 95 -11.01 -13.33 13.92
C LYS A 95 -11.14 -12.62 15.26
N GLN A 96 -10.13 -11.84 15.67
CA GLN A 96 -10.16 -11.03 16.90
C GLN A 96 -10.83 -9.67 16.69
N GLY A 97 -11.34 -9.40 15.49
CA GLY A 97 -12.09 -8.19 15.16
C GLY A 97 -11.25 -7.11 14.48
N TRP A 98 -11.96 -6.18 13.84
CA TRP A 98 -11.38 -5.12 13.02
C TRP A 98 -10.38 -4.24 13.78
N GLU A 99 -10.71 -3.79 14.98
CA GLU A 99 -9.84 -2.90 15.75
C GLU A 99 -8.48 -3.52 16.07
N THR A 100 -8.47 -4.82 16.42
CA THR A 100 -7.23 -5.56 16.67
C THR A 100 -6.41 -5.70 15.39
N PHE A 101 -7.06 -6.10 14.30
CA PHE A 101 -6.43 -6.25 12.98
C PHE A 101 -5.82 -4.92 12.51
N LYS A 102 -6.59 -3.83 12.57
CA LYS A 102 -6.16 -2.49 12.21
C LYS A 102 -5.01 -2.02 13.09
N SER A 103 -5.12 -2.19 14.40
CA SER A 103 -4.05 -1.79 15.32
C SER A 103 -2.73 -2.48 14.99
N VAL A 104 -2.74 -3.75 14.59
CA VAL A 104 -1.52 -4.52 14.32
C VAL A 104 -0.95 -4.17 12.96
N TYR A 105 -1.74 -4.27 11.89
CA TYR A 105 -1.21 -4.22 10.52
C TYR A 105 -1.21 -2.83 9.90
N PHE A 106 -2.00 -1.88 10.42
CA PHE A 106 -2.04 -0.51 9.91
C PHE A 106 -1.46 0.51 10.88
N ASP A 107 -1.84 0.46 12.16
CA ASP A 107 -1.46 1.54 13.09
C ASP A 107 -0.05 1.35 13.68
N LYS A 108 0.36 0.10 13.97
CA LYS A 108 1.63 -0.20 14.65
C LYS A 108 2.73 -0.73 13.74
N GLN A 109 2.40 -1.06 12.50
CA GLN A 109 3.38 -1.50 11.50
C GLN A 109 3.93 -0.28 10.74
N ASN A 110 5.25 -0.18 10.66
CA ASN A 110 5.93 0.76 9.77
C ASN A 110 6.71 0.01 8.69
N VAL A 111 7.00 0.70 7.59
CA VAL A 111 7.69 0.15 6.42
C VAL A 111 9.08 0.78 6.30
N LYS A 112 10.09 -0.07 6.12
CA LYS A 112 11.43 0.28 5.68
C LYS A 112 11.69 -0.40 4.33
N LEU A 113 11.38 0.33 3.25
CA LEU A 113 11.50 -0.18 1.88
C LEU A 113 12.93 -0.61 1.54
N ASP A 114 13.04 -1.79 0.95
CA ASP A 114 14.25 -2.23 0.26
C ASP A 114 14.25 -1.67 -1.16
N VAL A 115 15.08 -0.65 -1.38
CA VAL A 115 15.16 0.05 -2.67
C VAL A 115 15.60 -0.89 -3.80
N ASN A 116 16.39 -1.93 -3.52
CA ASN A 116 16.80 -2.89 -4.55
C ASN A 116 15.62 -3.74 -5.02
N ARG A 117 14.77 -4.17 -4.09
CA ARG A 117 13.55 -4.92 -4.40
C ARG A 117 12.43 -4.06 -4.98
N PHE A 118 12.37 -2.79 -4.58
CA PHE A 118 11.38 -1.84 -5.08
C PHE A 118 11.72 -1.27 -6.47
N ARG A 119 13.00 -1.32 -6.87
CA ARG A 119 13.48 -0.81 -8.17
C ARG A 119 12.67 -1.27 -9.38
N PRO A 120 12.26 -2.55 -9.54
CA PRO A 120 11.46 -2.98 -10.68
C PRO A 120 10.10 -2.29 -10.77
N THR A 121 9.45 -1.99 -9.63
CA THR A 121 8.19 -1.23 -9.59
C THR A 121 8.39 0.19 -10.13
N LEU A 122 9.48 0.87 -9.72
CA LEU A 122 9.82 2.20 -10.24
C LEU A 122 10.19 2.17 -11.73
N GLN A 123 10.88 1.13 -12.20
CA GLN A 123 11.17 0.95 -13.62
C GLN A 123 9.87 0.76 -14.42
N LYS A 124 8.93 -0.03 -13.89
CA LYS A 124 7.62 -0.20 -14.52
C LYS A 124 6.83 1.11 -14.59
N ALA A 125 6.84 1.90 -13.53
CA ALA A 125 6.24 3.23 -13.54
C ALA A 125 6.86 4.13 -14.62
N LEU A 126 8.19 4.13 -14.74
CA LEU A 126 8.89 4.91 -15.76
C LEU A 126 8.56 4.47 -17.19
N GLU A 127 8.36 3.17 -17.42
CA GLU A 127 7.89 2.66 -18.72
C GLU A 127 6.47 3.15 -19.04
N LEU A 128 5.57 3.10 -18.05
CA LEU A 128 4.18 3.54 -18.20
C LEU A 128 4.04 5.05 -18.45
N LEU A 129 4.98 5.87 -17.96
CA LEU A 129 5.05 7.31 -18.25
C LEU A 129 5.45 7.63 -19.69
N ARG A 130 6.10 6.69 -20.38
CA ARG A 130 6.60 6.88 -21.75
C ARG A 130 5.62 6.37 -22.82
N GLN A 131 4.47 5.84 -22.40
CA GLN A 131 3.37 5.41 -23.24
C GLN A 131 2.34 6.53 -23.36
#